data_AF-A0A848Y0E8-F1
#
_entry.id   AF-A0A848Y0E8-F1
#
_cell.length_a   1.000
_cell.length_b   1.000
_cell.length_c   1.000
_cell.angle_alpha   90.00
_cell.angle_beta   90.00
_cell.angle_gamma   90.00
#
_symmetry.space_group_name_H-M   'P 1'
#
loop_
_entity.id
_entity.type
_entity.pdbx_description
1 polymer ?
#
loop_
_entity_poly.entity_id
_entity_poly.type
_entity_poly.pdbx_seq_one_letter_code
_entity_poly.pdbx_strand_id
1 'polypeptide(L)'
;PLLLPGCADGPTMDERVDRVSHEAVERYRTAVLLRTQGLDARIAAIETEAATADSARAVALQPTIRALHAQRQAIQRGLDSLDNQPEAVFAEARQAIDTQLDALAAQLGAAPDSLDQGARAGTN
;
A
#
# COMPACT_ATOMS: atom_id res chain seq x y z
N PRO A 1 -60.33 21.72 -26.15
CA PRO A 1 -59.01 21.40 -26.74
C PRO A 1 -57.94 21.31 -25.64
N LEU A 2 -57.66 20.07 -25.23
CA LEU A 2 -56.55 19.71 -24.34
C LEU A 2 -55.26 19.65 -25.19
N LEU A 3 -54.30 20.50 -24.88
CA LEU A 3 -52.95 20.49 -25.46
C LEU A 3 -51.94 20.74 -24.34
N LEU A 4 -51.48 19.66 -23.73
CA LEU A 4 -50.15 19.59 -23.11
C LEU A 4 -49.24 18.92 -24.14
N PRO A 5 -48.13 19.56 -24.51
CA PRO A 5 -46.92 18.78 -24.73
C PRO A 5 -45.66 19.48 -24.22
N GLY A 6 -44.74 18.68 -23.69
CA GLY A 6 -43.37 19.11 -23.45
C GLY A 6 -42.79 18.65 -22.14
N CYS A 7 -42.87 17.35 -21.83
CA CYS A 7 -41.80 16.72 -21.06
C CYS A 7 -40.51 16.93 -21.86
N ALA A 8 -39.73 17.94 -21.50
CA ALA A 8 -38.37 18.05 -21.99
C ALA A 8 -37.58 16.91 -21.33
N ASP A 9 -37.24 15.94 -22.16
CA ASP A 9 -36.09 15.03 -22.03
C ASP A 9 -35.05 15.57 -21.04
N GLY A 10 -35.07 15.06 -19.82
CA GLY A 10 -33.88 15.09 -18.99
C GLY A 10 -32.85 14.19 -19.65
N PRO A 11 -31.56 14.58 -19.74
CA PRO A 11 -30.57 13.67 -20.25
C PRO A 11 -30.54 12.45 -19.33
N THR A 12 -31.01 11.30 -19.80
CA THR A 12 -30.57 10.03 -19.24
C THR A 12 -29.12 9.89 -19.68
N MET A 13 -28.22 10.58 -18.97
CA MET A 13 -26.83 10.18 -18.90
C MET A 13 -26.85 8.80 -18.25
N ASP A 14 -27.01 7.79 -19.08
CA ASP A 14 -26.51 6.44 -18.84
C ASP A 14 -24.98 6.60 -18.75
N GLU A 15 -24.53 7.17 -17.63
CA GLU A 15 -23.14 7.25 -17.25
C GLU A 15 -22.75 5.81 -16.91
N ARG A 16 -22.54 5.01 -17.96
CA ARG A 16 -21.91 3.71 -17.83
C ARG A 16 -20.50 4.00 -17.38
N VAL A 17 -20.36 4.09 -16.08
CA VAL A 17 -19.06 4.13 -15.43
C VAL A 17 -18.37 2.85 -15.87
N ASP A 18 -17.41 2.97 -16.78
CA ASP A 18 -16.59 1.83 -17.19
C ASP A 18 -15.89 1.32 -15.94
N ARG A 19 -16.30 0.12 -15.53
CA ARG A 19 -15.77 -0.57 -14.35
C ARG A 19 -14.56 -1.37 -14.78
N VAL A 20 -13.57 -1.43 -13.91
CA VAL A 20 -12.41 -2.28 -14.13
C VAL A 20 -12.85 -3.73 -14.14
N SER A 21 -12.36 -4.50 -15.11
CA SER A 21 -12.64 -5.93 -15.17
C SER A 21 -12.03 -6.63 -13.96
N HIS A 22 -12.72 -7.66 -13.45
CA HIS A 22 -12.21 -8.46 -12.34
C HIS A 22 -10.81 -9.05 -12.64
N GLU A 23 -10.56 -9.45 -13.89
CA GLU A 23 -9.25 -9.93 -14.33
C GLU A 23 -8.12 -8.89 -14.15
N ALA A 24 -8.39 -7.61 -14.42
CA ALA A 24 -7.42 -6.55 -14.24
C ALA A 24 -7.13 -6.29 -12.75
N VAL A 25 -8.16 -6.35 -11.90
CA VAL A 25 -8.01 -6.26 -10.44
C VAL A 25 -7.14 -7.41 -9.91
N GLU A 26 -7.44 -8.66 -10.30
CA GLU A 26 -6.70 -9.84 -9.83
C GLU A 26 -5.26 -9.87 -10.34
N ARG A 27 -5.02 -9.43 -11.58
CA ARG A 27 -3.66 -9.27 -12.11
C ARG A 27 -2.86 -8.29 -11.27
N TYR A 28 -3.47 -7.15 -10.89
CA TYR A 28 -2.82 -6.17 -10.04
C TYR A 28 -2.57 -6.70 -8.62
N ARG A 29 -3.57 -7.34 -7.99
CA ARG A 29 -3.43 -8.00 -6.68
C ARG A 29 -2.27 -9.01 -6.67
N THR A 30 -2.18 -9.83 -7.71
CA THR A 30 -1.09 -10.81 -7.86
C THR A 30 0.27 -10.13 -7.94
N ALA A 31 0.40 -9.06 -8.73
CA ALA A 31 1.64 -8.30 -8.85
C ALA A 31 2.06 -7.68 -7.51
N VAL A 32 1.11 -7.10 -6.76
CA VAL A 32 1.39 -6.55 -5.44
C VAL A 32 1.77 -7.65 -4.45
N LEU A 33 1.07 -8.79 -4.45
CA LEU A 33 1.40 -9.92 -3.58
C LEU A 33 2.85 -10.38 -3.77
N LEU A 34 3.26 -10.62 -5.01
CA LEU A 34 4.65 -11.00 -5.34
C LEU A 34 5.66 -9.95 -4.85
N ARG A 35 5.35 -8.67 -5.03
CA ARG A 35 6.21 -7.58 -4.55
C ARG A 35 6.30 -7.56 -3.03
N THR A 36 5.18 -7.77 -2.33
CA THR A 36 5.13 -7.74 -0.86
C THR A 36 5.85 -8.91 -0.22
N GLN A 37 5.92 -10.10 -0.85
CA GLN A 37 6.66 -11.24 -0.30
C GLN A 37 8.14 -10.91 0.01
N GLY A 38 8.80 -10.18 -0.90
CA GLY A 38 10.17 -9.74 -0.68
C GLY A 38 10.30 -8.69 0.43
N LEU A 39 9.29 -7.84 0.60
CA LEU A 39 9.26 -6.85 1.68
C LEU A 39 9.00 -7.51 3.04
N ASP A 40 8.08 -8.48 3.10
CA ASP A 40 7.73 -9.24 4.29
C ASP A 40 8.95 -10.02 4.82
N ALA A 41 9.74 -10.63 3.93
CA ALA A 41 11.00 -11.28 4.30
C ALA A 41 12.03 -10.30 4.91
N ARG A 42 12.08 -9.06 4.41
CA ARG A 42 12.99 -8.03 4.94
C ARG A 42 12.52 -7.48 6.28
N ILE A 43 11.21 -7.33 6.48
CA ILE A 43 10.63 -7.00 7.79
C ILE A 43 11.02 -8.09 8.80
N ALA A 44 10.84 -9.37 8.46
CA ALA A 44 11.22 -10.49 9.32
C ALA A 44 12.72 -10.52 9.66
N ALA A 45 13.59 -10.10 8.74
CA ALA A 45 15.02 -9.97 9.00
C ALA A 45 15.32 -8.88 10.05
N ILE A 46 14.66 -7.72 9.97
CA ILE A 46 14.79 -6.63 10.96
C ILE A 46 14.24 -7.07 12.32
N GLU A 47 13.14 -7.83 12.34
CA GLU A 47 12.59 -8.39 13.58
C GLU A 47 13.56 -9.38 14.23
N THR A 48 14.20 -10.23 13.43
CA THR A 48 15.23 -11.17 13.89
C THR A 48 16.45 -10.42 14.44
N GLU A 49 16.87 -9.35 13.77
CA GLU A 49 17.93 -8.48 14.27
C GLU A 49 17.54 -7.87 15.63
N ALA A 50 16.33 -7.32 15.75
CA ALA A 50 15.85 -6.76 17.02
C ALA A 50 15.75 -7.82 18.13
N ALA A 51 15.40 -9.06 17.81
CA ALA A 51 15.30 -10.16 18.76
C ALA A 51 16.67 -10.67 19.24
N THR A 52 17.72 -10.49 18.45
CA THR A 52 19.09 -10.92 18.77
C THR A 52 19.98 -9.78 19.27
N ALA A 53 19.53 -8.53 19.12
CA ALA A 53 20.19 -7.34 19.60
C ALA A 53 20.16 -7.20 21.14
N ASP A 54 21.02 -6.34 21.68
CA ASP A 54 20.94 -5.92 23.07
C ASP A 54 19.64 -5.13 23.34
N SER A 55 19.26 -5.01 24.62
CA SER A 55 18.00 -4.39 25.01
C SER A 55 17.84 -2.94 24.56
N ALA A 56 18.93 -2.16 24.46
CA ALA A 56 18.83 -0.76 24.02
C ALA A 56 18.56 -0.68 22.51
N ARG A 57 19.27 -1.48 21.71
CA ARG A 57 19.05 -1.57 20.26
C ARG A 57 17.69 -2.18 19.91
N ALA A 58 17.26 -3.22 20.62
CA ALA A 58 15.94 -3.81 20.43
C ALA A 58 14.81 -2.78 20.66
N VAL A 59 14.91 -1.97 21.72
CA VAL A 59 13.94 -0.89 22.01
C VAL A 59 13.98 0.19 20.92
N ALA A 60 15.15 0.56 20.43
CA ALA A 60 15.29 1.53 19.34
C ALA A 60 14.68 1.05 18.01
N LEU A 61 14.68 -0.26 17.76
CA LEU A 61 14.12 -0.87 16.54
C LEU A 61 12.59 -1.04 16.59
N GLN A 62 11.98 -1.15 17.77
CA GLN A 62 10.53 -1.33 17.90
C GLN A 62 9.67 -0.29 17.15
N PRO A 63 9.91 1.04 17.22
CA PRO A 63 9.08 2.00 16.50
C PRO A 63 9.16 1.79 14.98
N THR A 64 10.34 1.45 14.45
CA THR A 64 10.55 1.13 13.04
C THR A 64 9.74 -0.10 12.64
N ILE A 65 9.84 -1.19 13.41
CA ILE A 65 9.08 -2.43 13.15
C ILE A 65 7.57 -2.16 13.16
N ARG A 66 7.05 -1.41 14.14
CA ARG A 66 5.63 -1.04 14.19
C ARG A 66 5.20 -0.22 12.97
N ALA A 67 6.02 0.74 12.54
CA ALA A 67 5.73 1.56 11.36
C ALA A 67 5.68 0.71 10.07
N LEU A 68 6.62 -0.22 9.90
CA LEU A 68 6.66 -1.13 8.75
C LEU A 68 5.39 -2.01 8.70
N HIS A 69 4.98 -2.58 9.84
CA HIS A 69 3.73 -3.35 9.93
C HIS A 69 2.49 -2.51 9.62
N ALA A 70 2.41 -1.29 10.16
CA ALA A 70 1.29 -0.40 9.91
C ALA A 70 1.16 -0.04 8.41
N GLN A 71 2.28 0.22 7.73
CA GLN A 71 2.30 0.44 6.29
C GLN A 71 1.89 -0.81 5.51
N ARG A 72 2.41 -1.98 5.88
CA ARG A 72 2.04 -3.25 5.24
C ARG A 72 0.54 -3.55 5.35
N GLN A 73 -0.06 -3.26 6.50
CA GLN A 73 -1.50 -3.38 6.72
C GLN A 73 -2.32 -2.33 5.95
N ALA A 74 -1.80 -1.12 5.76
CA ALA A 74 -2.46 -0.10 4.94
C ALA A 74 -2.53 -0.53 3.47
N ILE A 75 -1.43 -1.08 2.93
CA ILE A 75 -1.38 -1.66 1.58
C ILE A 75 -2.40 -2.79 1.43
N GLN A 76 -2.49 -3.70 2.40
CA GLN A 76 -3.45 -4.80 2.36
C GLN A 76 -4.89 -4.28 2.30
N ARG A 77 -5.25 -3.33 3.17
CA ARG A 77 -6.59 -2.72 3.16
C ARG A 77 -6.88 -2.00 1.85
N GLY A 78 -5.87 -1.37 1.25
CA GLY A 78 -5.97 -0.79 -0.09
C GLY A 78 -6.35 -1.82 -1.14
N LEU A 79 -5.66 -2.96 -1.18
CA LEU A 79 -5.95 -4.06 -2.11
C LEU A 79 -7.34 -4.66 -1.93
N ASP A 80 -7.78 -4.82 -0.68
CA ASP A 80 -9.11 -5.35 -0.36
C ASP A 80 -10.23 -4.42 -0.85
N SER A 81 -9.94 -3.12 -1.02
CA SER A 81 -10.91 -2.11 -1.47
C SER A 81 -11.07 -1.99 -3.00
N LEU A 82 -10.23 -2.67 -3.80
CA LEU A 82 -10.17 -2.50 -5.26
C LEU A 82 -11.34 -3.12 -6.05
N ASP A 83 -12.14 -3.99 -5.43
CA ASP A 83 -13.21 -4.70 -6.14
C ASP A 83 -14.35 -3.78 -6.59
N ASN A 84 -14.84 -4.02 -7.81
CA ASN A 84 -16.00 -3.36 -8.42
C ASN A 84 -15.91 -1.82 -8.49
N GLN A 85 -14.71 -1.26 -8.45
CA GLN A 85 -14.49 0.19 -8.54
C GLN A 85 -14.61 0.71 -9.99
N PRO A 86 -15.07 1.96 -10.17
CA PRO A 86 -14.88 2.72 -11.41
C PRO A 86 -13.41 2.75 -11.84
N GLU A 87 -13.14 2.83 -13.15
CA GLU A 87 -11.75 2.89 -13.66
C GLU A 87 -10.92 4.02 -13.05
N ALA A 88 -11.49 5.23 -12.93
CA ALA A 88 -10.80 6.36 -12.31
C ALA A 88 -10.44 6.08 -10.83
N VAL A 89 -11.38 5.55 -10.05
CA VAL A 89 -11.17 5.23 -8.62
C VAL A 89 -10.14 4.10 -8.47
N PHE A 90 -10.20 3.09 -9.34
CA PHE A 90 -9.20 2.02 -9.35
C PHE A 90 -7.80 2.55 -9.67
N ALA A 91 -7.67 3.46 -10.65
CA ALA A 91 -6.39 4.06 -11.02
C ALA A 91 -5.78 4.88 -9.87
N GLU A 92 -6.59 5.69 -9.20
CA GLU A 92 -6.17 6.45 -8.01
C GLU A 92 -5.73 5.54 -6.86
N ALA A 93 -6.53 4.51 -6.55
CA ALA A 93 -6.22 3.55 -5.51
C ALA A 93 -4.93 2.77 -5.81
N ARG A 94 -4.75 2.35 -7.07
CA ARG A 94 -3.52 1.70 -7.54
C ARG A 94 -2.31 2.61 -7.37
N GLN A 95 -2.39 3.88 -7.77
CA GLN A 95 -1.29 4.83 -7.61
C GLN A 95 -0.92 5.03 -6.13
N ALA A 96 -1.92 5.11 -5.25
CA ALA A 96 -1.70 5.23 -3.81
C ALA A 96 -1.00 3.98 -3.24
N ILE A 97 -1.43 2.78 -3.63
CA ILE A 97 -0.81 1.51 -3.22
C ILE A 97 0.62 1.41 -3.74
N ASP A 98 0.87 1.75 -5.01
CA ASP A 98 2.20 1.74 -5.61
C ASP A 98 3.15 2.70 -4.87
N THR A 99 2.67 3.90 -4.53
CA THR A 99 3.42 4.87 -3.71
C THR A 99 3.76 4.34 -2.32
N GLN A 100 2.80 3.66 -1.66
CA GLN A 100 3.02 3.04 -0.36
C GLN A 100 4.05 1.91 -0.43
N LEU A 101 4.02 1.08 -1.49
CA LEU A 101 4.99 0.03 -1.72
C LEU A 101 6.41 0.58 -1.95
N ASP A 102 6.52 1.66 -2.72
CA ASP A 102 7.79 2.34 -2.95
C ASP A 102 8.35 2.92 -1.65
N ALA A 103 7.50 3.59 -0.85
CA ALA A 103 7.90 4.12 0.45
C ALA A 103 8.35 3.03 1.42
N LEU A 104 7.62 1.92 1.50
CA LEU A 104 7.99 0.76 2.32
C LEU A 104 9.32 0.15 1.86
N ALA A 105 9.51 -0.01 0.54
CA ALA A 105 10.74 -0.52 -0.03
C ALA A 105 11.94 0.39 0.25
N ALA A 106 11.75 1.71 0.17
CA ALA A 106 12.77 2.71 0.48
C ALA A 106 13.13 2.69 1.97
N GLN A 107 12.14 2.60 2.87
CA GLN A 107 12.38 2.51 4.31
C GLN A 107 13.19 1.26 4.67
N LEU A 108 12.84 0.11 4.06
CA LEU A 108 13.60 -1.12 4.22
C LEU A 108 15.00 -1.03 3.57
N GLY A 109 15.17 -0.21 2.53
CA GLY A 109 16.45 0.04 1.85
C GLY A 109 17.40 0.93 2.63
N ALA A 110 16.87 1.85 3.42
CA ALA A 110 17.63 2.71 4.32
C ALA A 110 17.96 2.03 5.67
N ALA A 111 17.20 1.00 6.07
CA ALA A 111 17.41 0.27 7.30
C ALA A 111 18.83 -0.34 7.46
N PRO A 112 19.45 -1.02 6.46
CA PRO A 112 20.75 -1.68 6.67
C PRO A 112 21.93 -0.70 6.93
N ASP A 113 21.97 0.48 6.31
CA ASP A 113 23.06 1.44 6.50
C ASP A 113 22.95 2.26 7.80
N SER A 114 21.72 2.48 8.29
CA SER A 114 21.47 3.26 9.52
C SER A 114 21.90 2.50 10.80
N LEU A 115 21.94 1.17 10.72
CA LEU A 115 22.20 0.27 11.85
C LEU A 115 23.70 0.01 12.09
N ASP A 116 24.53 0.23 11.07
CA ASP A 116 25.99 0.17 11.19
C ASP A 116 26.57 1.49 11.76
N GLN A 117 25.91 2.64 11.50
CA GLN A 117 26.33 3.95 12.04
C GLN A 117 26.04 4.12 13.54
N GLY A 118 24.97 3.54 14.07
CA GLY A 118 24.67 3.56 15.50
C GLY A 118 25.69 2.78 16.35
N ALA A 119 26.23 1.68 15.82
CA ALA A 119 27.24 0.86 16.50
C ALA A 119 28.62 1.53 16.56
N ARG A 120 28.96 2.38 15.58
CA ARG A 120 30.25 3.12 15.56
C ARG A 120 30.25 4.38 16.42
N ALA A 121 29.09 4.93 16.77
CA ALA A 121 28.99 6.15 17.57
C ALA A 121 29.12 5.93 19.09
N GLY A 122 29.15 4.68 19.56
CA GLY A 122 29.21 4.32 20.98
C GLY A 122 30.62 4.13 21.56
N THR A 123 31.68 4.37 20.78
CA THR A 123 33.07 4.31 21.24
C THR A 123 33.73 5.69 21.14
N ASN A 124 33.50 6.55 22.12
CA ASN A 124 34.40 7.65 22.47
C ASN A 124 34.17 8.07 23.92
#